data_AF-K2DUC3-F1
#
_entry.id   AF-K2DUC3-F1
#
_cell.length_a   1.000
_cell.length_b   1.000
_cell.length_c   1.000
_cell.angle_alpha   90.00
_cell.angle_beta   90.00
_cell.angle_gamma   90.00
#
_symmetry.space_group_name_H-M   'P 1'
#
loop_
_entity.id
_entity.type
_entity.pdbx_description
1 polymer ?
#
loop_
_entity_poly.entity_id
_entity_poly.type
_entity_poly.pdbx_seq_one_letter_code
_entity_poly.pdbx_strand_id
1 'polypeptide(L)'
;MRIVSYLILLVIMLIGLTFASLNAVPVIFNYYIGSKTITLSLLLVFAFGAGVFLGLLVAMFSWIKITKDNLLLKSRLKVVEKEVENLRSIPIRGE
;
A
#
# COMPACT_ATOMS: atom_id res chain seq x y z
N MET A 1 -23.02 6.45 9.87
CA MET A 1 -21.73 6.30 9.16
C MET A 1 -21.01 7.62 8.89
N ARG A 2 -21.59 8.59 8.16
CA ARG A 2 -20.92 9.88 7.85
C ARG A 2 -20.55 10.70 9.10
N ILE A 3 -21.48 10.86 10.05
CA ILE A 3 -21.22 11.57 11.33
C ILE A 3 -20.08 10.92 12.12
N VAL A 4 -20.05 9.59 12.18
CA VAL A 4 -19.02 8.83 12.90
C VAL A 4 -17.65 9.03 12.23
N SER A 5 -17.60 9.02 10.90
CA SER A 5 -16.37 9.30 10.15
C SER A 5 -15.85 10.72 10.39
N TYR A 6 -16.72 11.73 10.46
CA TYR A 6 -16.31 13.10 10.77
C TYR A 6 -15.85 13.26 12.22
N LEU A 7 -16.51 12.59 13.17
CA LEU A 7 -16.05 12.55 14.57
C LEU A 7 -14.67 11.90 14.69
N ILE A 8 -14.45 10.77 14.03
CA ILE A 8 -13.13 10.10 14.00
C ILE A 8 -12.07 11.04 13.39
N LEU A 9 -12.39 11.70 12.28
CA LEU A 9 -11.48 12.65 11.64
C LEU A 9 -11.15 13.83 12.57
N LEU A 10 -12.14 14.36 13.29
CA LEU A 10 -11.94 15.42 14.27
C LEU A 10 -11.04 14.96 15.42
N VAL A 11 -11.23 13.75 15.95
CA VAL A 11 -10.36 13.17 16.98
C VAL A 11 -8.93 13.03 16.48
N ILE A 12 -8.73 12.49 15.27
CA ILE A 12 -7.40 12.38 14.66
C ILE A 12 -6.75 13.75 14.49
N MET A 13 -7.50 14.75 14.03
CA MET A 13 -7.00 16.11 13.86
C MET A 13 -6.60 16.75 15.19
N LEU A 14 -7.40 16.58 16.25
CA LEU A 14 -7.08 17.07 17.59
C LEU A 14 -5.81 16.42 18.15
N ILE A 15 -5.65 15.11 17.96
CA ILE A 15 -4.43 14.39 18.36
C ILE A 15 -3.22 14.94 17.60
N GLY A 16 -3.34 15.11 16.28
CA GLY A 16 -2.25 15.65 15.45
C GLY A 16 -1.86 17.08 15.87
N LEU A 17 -2.84 17.94 16.14
CA LEU A 17 -2.62 19.33 16.53
C LEU A 17 -1.96 19.43 17.92
N THR A 18 -2.47 18.68 18.90
CA THR A 18 -1.91 18.64 20.26
C THR A 18 -0.50 18.07 20.25
N PHE A 19 -0.24 16.99 19.50
CA PHE A 19 1.08 16.45 19.30
C PHE A 19 2.04 17.48 18.69
N ALA A 20 1.63 18.17 17.63
CA ALA A 20 2.45 19.17 16.96
C ALA A 20 2.79 20.35 17.86
N SER A 21 1.82 20.82 18.65
CA SER A 21 1.97 21.94 19.58
C SER A 21 2.86 21.58 20.78
N LEU A 22 2.65 20.42 21.40
CA LEU A 22 3.45 19.96 22.54
C LEU A 22 4.90 19.63 22.15
N ASN A 23 5.14 19.25 20.90
CA ASN A 23 6.46 18.88 20.38
C ASN A 23 7.02 19.95 19.40
N ALA A 24 6.67 21.22 19.61
CA ALA A 24 7.19 22.34 18.81
C ALA A 24 8.63 22.74 19.15
N VAL A 25 9.36 21.90 19.91
CA VAL A 25 10.75 22.14 20.30
C VAL A 25 11.63 22.21 19.05
N PRO A 26 12.41 23.30 18.86
CA PRO A 26 13.34 23.42 17.76
C PRO A 26 14.54 22.49 17.98
N VAL A 27 14.89 21.72 16.96
CA VAL A 27 16.06 20.83 16.93
C VAL A 27 16.95 21.17 15.75
N ILE A 28 18.26 21.05 15.93
CA ILE A 28 19.23 21.22 14.84
C ILE A 28 19.32 19.90 14.09
N PHE A 29 18.90 19.90 12.84
CA PHE A 29 19.06 18.77 11.94
C PHE A 29 20.28 18.99 11.05
N ASN A 30 21.28 18.12 11.21
CA ASN A 30 22.53 18.17 10.44
C ASN A 30 22.38 17.30 9.19
N TYR A 31 22.40 17.93 8.02
CA TYR A 31 22.49 17.24 6.75
C TYR A 31 23.96 16.94 6.42
N TYR A 32 24.20 16.12 5.39
CA TYR A 32 25.55 15.89 4.88
C TYR A 32 26.26 17.18 4.45
N ILE A 33 25.51 18.21 4.05
CA ILE A 33 26.04 19.53 3.68
C ILE A 33 25.22 20.60 4.40
N GLY A 34 25.62 20.94 5.63
CA GLY A 34 25.04 22.02 6.44
C GLY A 34 24.03 21.58 7.49
N SER A 35 23.47 22.54 8.22
CA SER A 35 22.50 22.30 9.30
C SER A 35 21.33 23.28 9.22
N LYS A 36 20.15 22.82 9.66
CA LYS A 36 18.92 23.62 9.71
C LYS A 36 18.22 23.37 11.04
N THR A 37 17.68 24.43 11.62
CA THR A 37 16.78 24.31 12.78
C THR A 37 15.36 24.03 12.29
N ILE A 38 14.78 22.91 12.71
CA ILE A 38 13.43 22.47 12.38
C ILE A 38 12.71 22.06 13.66
N THR A 39 11.38 22.14 13.72
CA THR A 39 10.62 21.62 14.86
C THR A 39 10.60 20.09 14.84
N LEU A 40 10.74 19.48 16.02
CA LEU A 40 10.77 18.02 16.14
C LEU A 40 9.52 17.36 15.56
N SER A 41 8.34 17.92 15.83
CA SER A 41 7.06 17.43 15.30
C SER A 41 7.05 17.38 13.77
N LEU A 42 7.56 18.41 13.09
CA LEU A 42 7.60 18.45 11.63
C LEU A 42 8.57 17.41 11.06
N LEU A 43 9.74 17.26 11.68
CA LEU A 43 10.73 16.25 11.29
C LEU A 43 10.14 14.84 11.39
N LEU A 44 9.43 14.53 12.48
CA LEU A 44 8.78 13.23 12.66
C LEU A 44 7.69 12.98 11.64
N VAL A 45 6.86 13.99 11.33
CA VAL A 45 5.82 13.87 10.28
C VAL A 45 6.44 13.52 8.93
N PHE A 46 7.54 14.16 8.55
CA PHE A 46 8.24 13.83 7.30
C PHE A 46 8.89 12.44 7.35
N ALA A 47 9.54 12.07 8.44
CA ALA A 47 10.21 10.77 8.57
C ALA A 47 9.19 9.61 8.51
N PHE A 48 8.13 9.67 9.32
CA PHE A 48 7.07 8.67 9.31
C PHE A 48 6.27 8.69 8.01
N GLY A 49 5.94 9.88 7.50
CA GLY A 49 5.24 10.03 6.23
C GLY A 49 6.02 9.44 5.06
N ALA A 50 7.33 9.66 5.00
CA ALA A 50 8.21 9.05 4.01
C ALA A 50 8.26 7.51 4.18
N GLY A 51 8.36 7.01 5.41
CA GLY A 51 8.33 5.57 5.69
C GLY A 51 7.03 4.90 5.22
N VAL A 52 5.87 5.49 5.54
CA VAL A 52 4.56 5.00 5.09
C VAL A 52 4.46 5.06 3.57
N PHE A 53 4.87 6.17 2.96
CA PHE A 53 4.85 6.32 1.51
C PHE A 53 5.69 5.26 0.81
N LEU A 54 6.92 5.03 1.27
CA LEU A 54 7.79 3.97 0.75
C LEU A 54 7.19 2.58 0.96
N GLY A 55 6.63 2.31 2.14
CA GLY A 55 5.94 1.06 2.43
C GLY A 55 4.76 0.79 1.48
N LEU A 56 3.94 1.83 1.23
CA LEU A 56 2.83 1.75 0.28
C LEU A 56 3.32 1.52 -1.15
N LEU A 57 4.41 2.17 -1.57
CA LEU A 57 4.99 1.93 -2.89
C LEU A 57 5.41 0.46 -3.04
N VAL A 58 6.14 -0.09 -2.08
CA VAL A 58 6.57 -1.50 -2.10
C VAL A 58 5.37 -2.45 -2.13
N ALA A 59 4.35 -2.18 -1.30
CA ALA A 59 3.12 -2.97 -1.27
C ALA A 59 2.37 -2.90 -2.62
N MET A 60 2.30 -1.72 -3.24
CA MET A 60 1.65 -1.52 -4.53
C MET A 60 2.34 -2.29 -5.66
N PHE A 61 3.68 -2.26 -5.74
CA PHE A 61 4.42 -3.08 -6.71
C PHE A 61 4.16 -4.58 -6.53
N SER A 62 4.16 -5.04 -5.29
CA SER A 62 3.89 -6.44 -4.95
C SER A 62 2.46 -6.85 -5.34
N TRP A 63 1.48 -5.99 -5.05
CA TRP A 63 0.08 -6.19 -5.41
C TRP A 63 -0.12 -6.32 -6.92
N ILE A 64 0.51 -5.44 -7.71
CA ILE A 64 0.42 -5.46 -9.17
C ILE A 64 0.98 -6.77 -9.72
N LYS A 65 2.14 -7.23 -9.23
CA LYS A 65 2.74 -8.50 -9.64
C LYS A 65 1.78 -9.67 -9.38
N ILE A 66 1.27 -9.79 -8.16
CA ILE A 66 0.34 -10.86 -7.77
C ILE A 66 -0.93 -10.83 -8.64
N THR A 67 -1.47 -9.64 -8.90
CA THR A 67 -2.67 -9.49 -9.73
C THR A 67 -2.41 -9.96 -11.16
N LYS A 68 -1.25 -9.60 -11.74
CA LYS A 68 -0.86 -10.05 -13.09
C LYS A 68 -0.67 -11.56 -13.16
N ASP A 69 0.02 -12.14 -12.18
CA ASP A 69 0.23 -13.59 -12.10
C ASP A 69 -1.10 -14.33 -11.95
N ASN A 70 -2.04 -13.81 -11.15
CA ASN A 70 -3.38 -14.38 -10.99
C ASN A 70 -4.17 -14.38 -12.31
N LEU A 71 -4.12 -13.28 -13.07
CA LEU A 71 -4.78 -13.17 -14.37
C LEU A 71 -4.20 -14.16 -15.39
N LEU A 72 -2.88 -14.30 -15.42
CA LEU A 72 -2.19 -15.26 -16.29
C LEU A 72 -2.50 -16.71 -15.91
N LEU A 73 -2.55 -17.04 -14.62
CA LEU A 73 -2.92 -18.39 -14.17
C LEU A 73 -4.36 -18.74 -14.56
N LYS A 74 -5.29 -17.79 -14.40
CA LYS A 74 -6.69 -17.99 -14.80
C LYS A 74 -6.85 -18.22 -16.29
N SER A 75 -6.10 -17.51 -17.14
CA SER A 75 -6.18 -17.73 -18.59
C SER A 75 -5.61 -19.10 -18.98
N ARG A 76 -4.49 -19.52 -18.38
CA ARG A 76 -3.90 -20.85 -18.60
C ARG A 76 -4.84 -21.97 -18.13
N LEU A 77 -5.47 -21.80 -16.97
CA LEU A 77 -6.43 -22.77 -16.45
C LEU A 77 -7.58 -23.02 -17.43
N LYS A 78 -8.16 -21.95 -17.99
CA LYS A 78 -9.22 -22.06 -19.01
C LYS A 78 -8.78 -22.80 -20.28
N VAL A 79 -7.54 -22.60 -20.72
CA VAL A 79 -6.99 -23.31 -21.89
C VAL A 79 -6.88 -24.80 -21.60
N VAL A 80 -6.28 -25.15 -20.46
CA VAL A 80 -6.13 -26.56 -20.03
C VAL A 80 -7.47 -27.24 -19.84
N GLU A 81 -8.44 -26.58 -19.21
CA GLU A 81 -9.81 -27.10 -19.06
C GLU A 81 -10.45 -27.41 -20.42
N LYS A 82 -10.29 -26.52 -21.40
CA LYS A 82 -10.81 -26.72 -22.75
C LYS A 82 -10.12 -27.86 -23.49
N GLU A 83 -8.81 -28.04 -23.31
CA GLU A 83 -8.07 -29.17 -23.86
C GLU A 83 -8.55 -30.50 -23.25
N VAL A 84 -8.77 -30.55 -21.94
CA VAL A 84 -9.32 -31.74 -21.26
C VAL A 84 -10.73 -32.06 -21.76
N GLU A 85 -11.59 -31.05 -21.94
CA GLU A 85 -12.94 -31.22 -22.50
C GLU A 85 -12.89 -31.73 -23.96
N ASN A 86 -12.04 -31.13 -24.79
CA ASN A 86 -11.84 -31.58 -26.17
C ASN A 86 -11.33 -33.02 -26.23
N LEU A 87 -10.38 -33.41 -25.38
CA LEU A 87 -9.87 -34.79 -25.32
C LEU A 87 -10.94 -35.79 -24.86
N ARG A 88 -11.79 -35.40 -23.90
CA ARG A 88 -12.89 -36.24 -23.39
C ARG A 88 -14.05 -36.39 -24.38
N SER A 89 -14.18 -35.47 -25.33
CA SER A 89 -15.22 -35.52 -26.37
C SER A 89 -14.78 -36.25 -27.64
N ILE A 90 -13.53 -36.73 -27.73
CA ILE A 90 -13.10 -37.61 -28.82
C ILE A 90 -13.79 -38.97 -28.62
N PRO A 91 -14.66 -39.40 -29.55
CA PRO A 91 -15.27 -40.71 -29.46
C PRO A 91 -14.19 -41.79 -29.64
N ILE A 92 -14.20 -42.78 -28.75
CA ILE A 92 -13.32 -43.95 -28.85
C ILE A 92 -13.62 -44.62 -30.20
N ARG A 93 -12.70 -44.52 -31.15
CA ARG A 93 -12.77 -45.28 -32.41
C ARG A 93 -12.30 -46.71 -32.13
N GLY A 94 -13.27 -47.62 -32.08
CA GLY A 94 -13.14 -49.07 -31.90
C GLY A 94 -14.33 -49.52 -31.05
N GLU A 95 -15.35 -50.20 -31.57
CA GLU A 95 -15.47 -51.14 -32.70
C GLU A 95 -16.66 -50.82 -33.60
#